data_AF-A0A832NFZ6-F1
#
_entry.id   AF-A0A832NFZ6-F1
#
_cell.length_a   1.000
_cell.length_b   1.000
_cell.length_c   1.000
_cell.angle_alpha   90.00
_cell.angle_beta   90.00
_cell.angle_gamma   90.00
#
_symmetry.space_group_name_H-M   'P 1'
#
loop_
_entity.id
_entity.type
_entity.pdbx_description
1 polymer ?
#
loop_
_entity_poly.entity_id
_entity_poly.type
_entity_poly.pdbx_seq_one_letter_code
_entity_poly.pdbx_strand_id
1 'polypeptide(L)'
;EEPLVYTVKNWKTFLLRAREVAYNATVNLIVCGDFEFVNYLGEIAELKEREGVNTYILLYEVPGITIDYSNLPRVGKLRKYVSGDLVVIADSRVAVVSQRRRGISENPSYGLVIEEPVIIDHIEQDFFYRWIRSEIIRDEPVKLPTSFTVLRLAIYEAQKLRQAKCKIRVLVYGRYVRSGVNCIIEGDLLDSVLEDSRGVAQFIIKVNGNNITVGSQDAIIEDIAASRVELRGVC
;
A
#
# COMPACT_ATOMS: atom_id res chain seq x y z
N GLU A 1 -19.13 -14.04 15.90
CA GLU A 1 -17.87 -13.51 15.34
C GLU A 1 -17.70 -12.09 15.84
N GLU A 2 -16.49 -11.73 16.29
CA GLU A 2 -16.22 -10.36 16.74
C GLU A 2 -16.30 -9.40 15.54
N PRO A 3 -16.78 -8.16 15.74
CA PRO A 3 -16.85 -7.20 14.66
C PRO A 3 -15.43 -6.83 14.20
N LEU A 4 -15.09 -7.11 12.94
CA LEU A 4 -13.82 -6.70 12.31
C LEU A 4 -13.78 -5.21 11.94
N VAL A 5 -14.74 -4.42 12.43
CA VAL A 5 -14.84 -2.98 12.21
C VAL A 5 -15.29 -2.29 13.51
N TYR A 6 -14.46 -1.37 13.99
CA TYR A 6 -14.67 -0.65 15.24
C TYR A 6 -14.80 0.85 14.99
N THR A 7 -15.77 1.50 15.63
CA THR A 7 -15.92 2.96 15.55
C THR A 7 -15.13 3.66 16.65
N VAL A 8 -14.36 4.67 16.26
CA VAL A 8 -13.62 5.57 17.17
C VAL A 8 -14.34 6.91 17.22
N LYS A 9 -14.87 7.28 18.39
CA LYS A 9 -15.83 8.40 18.54
C LYS A 9 -15.19 9.77 18.80
N ASN A 10 -13.86 9.89 18.77
CA ASN A 10 -13.20 11.18 18.94
C ASN A 10 -11.86 11.24 18.20
N TRP A 11 -11.47 12.45 17.82
CA TRP A 11 -10.27 12.74 17.04
C TRP A 11 -8.96 12.29 17.71
N LYS A 12 -8.82 12.51 19.02
CA LYS A 12 -7.61 12.12 19.76
C LYS A 12 -7.39 10.61 19.73
N THR A 13 -8.44 9.83 19.96
CA THR A 13 -8.38 8.37 19.88
C THR A 13 -8.14 7.91 18.45
N PHE A 14 -8.73 8.58 17.44
CA PHE A 14 -8.44 8.28 16.04
C PHE A 14 -6.96 8.46 15.71
N LEU A 15 -6.36 9.60 16.10
CA LEU A 15 -4.93 9.87 15.91
C LEU A 15 -4.06 8.83 16.62
N LEU A 16 -4.39 8.46 17.86
CA LEU A 16 -3.66 7.42 18.59
C LEU A 16 -3.72 6.06 17.88
N ARG A 17 -4.89 5.67 17.35
CA ARG A 17 -5.05 4.43 16.58
C ARG A 17 -4.29 4.49 15.24
N ALA A 18 -4.35 5.60 14.53
CA ALA A 18 -3.58 5.81 13.31
C ALA A 18 -2.07 5.69 13.58
N ARG A 19 -1.59 6.30 14.68
CA ARG A 19 -0.21 6.21 15.13
C ARG A 19 0.20 4.79 15.49
N GLU A 20 -0.64 4.08 16.24
CA GLU A 20 -0.42 2.68 16.64
C GLU A 20 -0.32 1.76 15.42
N VAL A 21 -1.25 1.88 14.47
CA VAL A 21 -1.24 1.10 13.23
C VAL A 21 0.01 1.39 12.40
N ALA A 22 0.36 2.66 12.21
CA ALA A 22 1.59 3.02 11.50
C ALA A 22 2.85 2.45 12.19
N TYR A 23 2.90 2.50 13.52
CA TYR A 23 4.02 1.99 14.30
C TYR A 23 4.16 0.46 14.25
N ASN A 24 3.06 -0.26 14.04
CA ASN A 24 3.06 -1.72 13.99
C ASN A 24 3.26 -2.28 12.56
N ALA A 25 3.39 -1.43 11.54
CA ALA A 25 3.66 -1.89 10.18
C ALA A 25 5.02 -2.59 10.07
N THR A 26 5.07 -3.66 9.27
CA THR A 26 6.26 -4.53 9.10
C THR A 26 6.63 -4.79 7.64
N VAL A 27 5.72 -4.59 6.69
CA VAL A 27 5.91 -4.86 5.25
C VAL A 27 5.59 -3.63 4.41
N ASN A 28 4.37 -3.08 4.55
CA ASN A 28 4.01 -1.83 3.91
C ASN A 28 3.15 -0.93 4.80
N LEU A 29 3.36 0.36 4.64
CA LEU A 29 2.61 1.41 5.30
C LEU A 29 2.07 2.37 4.25
N ILE A 30 0.75 2.58 4.23
CA ILE A 30 0.10 3.61 3.42
C ILE A 30 -0.41 4.69 4.36
N VAL A 31 -0.10 5.95 4.07
CA VAL A 31 -0.63 7.12 4.79
C VAL A 31 -1.24 8.09 3.79
N CYS A 32 -2.51 8.45 3.99
CA CYS A 32 -3.20 9.46 3.21
C CYS A 32 -3.79 10.52 4.13
N GLY A 33 -3.63 11.80 3.80
CA GLY A 33 -4.21 12.87 4.60
C GLY A 33 -3.76 14.26 4.18
N ASP A 34 -4.20 15.28 4.93
CA ASP A 34 -3.60 16.62 4.81
C ASP A 34 -2.15 16.65 5.27
N PHE A 35 -1.56 17.81 5.02
CA PHE A 35 -0.30 18.24 5.61
C PHE A 35 -0.22 17.97 7.12
N GLU A 36 -1.23 18.34 7.92
CA GLU A 36 -1.18 18.15 9.38
C GLU A 36 -1.13 16.67 9.78
N PHE A 37 -1.98 15.83 9.20
CA PHE A 37 -2.04 14.40 9.48
C PHE A 37 -0.79 13.67 8.97
N VAL A 38 -0.32 14.02 7.77
CA VAL A 38 0.93 13.48 7.21
C VAL A 38 2.12 13.87 8.07
N ASN A 39 2.19 15.13 8.54
CA ASN A 39 3.26 15.58 9.42
C ASN A 39 3.19 14.89 10.79
N TYR A 40 1.99 14.70 11.34
CA TYR A 40 1.78 13.97 12.60
C TYR A 40 2.33 12.54 12.56
N LEU A 41 2.22 11.86 11.42
CA LEU A 41 2.74 10.49 11.22
C LEU A 41 4.14 10.46 10.61
N GLY A 42 4.71 11.61 10.28
CA GLY A 42 5.92 11.73 9.47
C GLY A 42 7.12 11.01 10.06
N GLU A 43 7.41 11.23 11.35
CA GLU A 43 8.52 10.58 12.03
C GLU A 43 8.40 9.05 12.05
N ILE A 44 7.17 8.53 12.19
CA ILE A 44 6.92 7.08 12.18
C ILE A 44 7.08 6.52 10.77
N ALA A 45 6.54 7.22 9.77
CA ALA A 45 6.69 6.83 8.38
C ALA A 45 8.17 6.75 7.97
N GLU A 46 8.98 7.74 8.35
CA GLU A 46 10.43 7.73 8.12
C GLU A 46 11.14 6.62 8.91
N LEU A 47 10.75 6.37 10.16
CA LEU A 47 11.29 5.27 10.95
C LEU A 47 11.02 3.92 10.26
N LYS A 48 9.79 3.69 9.81
CA LYS A 48 9.37 2.46 9.17
C LYS A 48 10.10 2.21 7.87
N GLU A 49 10.29 3.24 7.06
CA GLU A 49 11.10 3.14 5.84
C GLU A 49 12.55 2.76 6.13
N ARG A 50 13.16 3.30 7.21
CA ARG A 50 14.50 2.89 7.66
C ARG A 50 14.55 1.43 8.12
N GLU A 51 13.45 0.91 8.68
CA GLU A 51 13.30 -0.50 9.07
C GLU A 51 13.04 -1.43 7.87
N GLY A 52 12.92 -0.88 6.64
CA GLY A 52 12.69 -1.65 5.41
C GLY A 52 11.21 -1.81 5.02
N VAL A 53 10.30 -1.13 5.72
CA VAL A 53 8.87 -1.10 5.37
C VAL A 53 8.66 -0.20 4.16
N ASN A 54 8.00 -0.71 3.11
CA ASN A 54 7.64 0.13 1.98
C ASN A 54 6.55 1.13 2.39
N THR A 55 6.93 2.40 2.52
CA THR A 55 6.06 3.45 3.03
C THR A 55 5.62 4.36 1.89
N TYR A 56 4.33 4.52 1.70
CA TYR A 56 3.73 5.35 0.66
C TYR A 56 2.86 6.44 1.27
N ILE A 57 3.14 7.70 0.93
CA ILE A 57 2.37 8.84 1.44
C ILE A 57 1.65 9.58 0.31
N LEU A 58 0.32 9.67 0.40
CA LEU A 58 -0.51 10.47 -0.47
C LEU A 58 -1.03 11.71 0.28
N LEU A 59 -0.39 12.84 0.01
CA LEU A 59 -0.74 14.14 0.57
C LEU A 59 -1.93 14.73 -0.20
N TYR A 60 -2.98 15.12 0.52
CA TYR A 60 -4.11 15.82 -0.07
C TYR A 60 -3.92 17.33 -0.02
N GLU A 61 -4.10 17.96 -1.17
CA GLU A 61 -4.22 19.40 -1.29
C GLU A 61 -5.56 19.85 -0.72
N VAL A 62 -5.53 20.93 0.05
CA VAL A 62 -6.72 21.42 0.75
C VAL A 62 -6.83 22.88 0.41
N PRO A 63 -7.94 23.31 -0.22
CA PRO A 63 -8.14 24.71 -0.53
C PRO A 63 -7.91 25.57 0.72
N GLY A 64 -7.08 26.59 0.62
CA GLY A 64 -6.79 27.51 1.73
C GLY A 64 -5.74 27.04 2.74
N ILE A 65 -5.19 25.82 2.63
CA ILE A 65 -4.02 25.39 3.42
C ILE A 65 -2.78 25.43 2.54
N THR A 66 -1.81 26.26 2.92
CA THR A 66 -0.49 26.27 2.28
C THR A 66 0.32 25.08 2.76
N ILE A 67 0.83 24.27 1.82
CA ILE A 67 1.74 23.17 2.13
C ILE A 67 3.15 23.72 2.29
N ASP A 68 3.74 23.54 3.47
CA ASP A 68 5.18 23.77 3.67
C ASP A 68 5.96 22.52 3.28
N TYR A 69 6.44 22.50 2.03
CA TYR A 69 7.20 21.38 1.48
C TYR A 69 8.49 21.09 2.25
N SER A 70 9.06 22.07 2.97
CA SER A 70 10.29 21.88 3.74
C SER A 70 10.09 21.02 5.00
N ASN A 71 8.85 20.96 5.49
CA ASN A 71 8.45 20.23 6.67
C ASN A 71 7.70 18.93 6.34
N LEU A 72 7.72 18.48 5.08
CA LEU A 72 7.18 17.18 4.71
C LEU A 72 8.12 16.05 5.20
N PRO A 73 7.55 14.89 5.60
CA PRO A 73 8.36 13.74 6.01
C PRO A 73 9.24 13.29 4.86
N ARG A 74 10.47 12.85 5.17
CA ARG A 74 11.54 12.48 4.25
C ARG A 74 11.45 11.05 3.71
N VAL A 75 10.26 10.51 3.52
CA VAL A 75 10.04 9.18 2.89
C VAL A 75 10.34 9.15 1.39
N GLY A 76 10.84 8.06 0.83
CA GLY A 76 11.16 7.93 -0.60
C GLY A 76 9.95 8.00 -1.53
N LYS A 77 8.74 7.67 -1.03
CA LYS A 77 7.48 7.67 -1.80
C LYS A 77 6.49 8.68 -1.23
N LEU A 78 6.41 9.85 -1.87
CA LEU A 78 5.51 10.93 -1.49
C LEU A 78 4.88 11.55 -2.73
N ARG A 79 3.54 11.61 -2.77
CA ARG A 79 2.80 12.20 -3.89
C ARG A 79 1.67 13.08 -3.39
N LYS A 80 1.15 13.95 -4.28
CA LYS A 80 0.08 14.91 -3.99
C LYS A 80 -1.15 14.63 -4.84
N TYR A 81 -2.33 14.65 -4.21
CA TYR A 81 -3.62 14.48 -4.88
C TYR A 81 -4.65 15.51 -4.39
N VAL A 82 -5.70 15.73 -5.19
CA VAL A 82 -6.65 16.84 -4.95
C VAL A 82 -7.48 16.67 -3.68
N SER A 83 -7.87 15.45 -3.34
CA SER A 83 -8.73 15.22 -2.16
C SER A 83 -8.77 13.76 -1.76
N GLY A 84 -9.10 13.51 -0.49
CA GLY A 84 -9.44 12.19 0.01
C GLY A 84 -9.67 12.17 1.51
N ASP A 85 -9.83 10.97 2.05
CA ASP A 85 -10.08 10.72 3.47
C ASP A 85 -8.77 10.45 4.21
N LEU A 86 -8.76 10.67 5.53
CA LEU A 86 -7.61 10.37 6.35
C LEU A 86 -7.49 8.86 6.50
N VAL A 87 -6.39 8.28 6.04
CA VAL A 87 -6.22 6.82 5.96
C VAL A 87 -4.82 6.45 6.42
N VAL A 88 -4.74 5.42 7.27
CA VAL A 88 -3.50 4.66 7.51
C VAL A 88 -3.79 3.20 7.30
N ILE A 89 -2.96 2.50 6.52
CA ILE A 89 -3.07 1.05 6.31
C ILE A 89 -1.72 0.41 6.60
N ALA A 90 -1.71 -0.64 7.42
CA ALA A 90 -0.53 -1.45 7.68
C ALA A 90 -0.74 -2.87 7.18
N ASP A 91 0.20 -3.32 6.34
CA ASP A 91 0.37 -4.71 5.91
C ASP A 91 -0.88 -5.39 5.32
N SER A 92 -1.80 -4.61 4.72
CA SER A 92 -3.13 -5.08 4.24
C SER A 92 -3.96 -5.80 5.31
N ARG A 93 -3.67 -5.54 6.60
CA ARG A 93 -4.26 -6.25 7.74
C ARG A 93 -5.10 -5.36 8.64
N VAL A 94 -4.70 -4.12 8.80
CA VAL A 94 -5.47 -3.16 9.59
C VAL A 94 -5.43 -1.79 8.95
N ALA A 95 -6.58 -1.14 8.89
CA ALA A 95 -6.73 0.21 8.39
C ALA A 95 -7.42 1.10 9.44
N VAL A 96 -7.00 2.37 9.48
CA VAL A 96 -7.64 3.42 10.28
C VAL A 96 -8.08 4.50 9.31
N VAL A 97 -9.39 4.74 9.22
CA VAL A 97 -9.98 5.67 8.25
C VAL A 97 -10.91 6.66 8.92
N SER A 98 -10.86 7.91 8.49
CA SER A 98 -11.82 8.92 8.90
C SER A 98 -12.13 9.90 7.79
N GLN A 99 -13.42 10.25 7.68
CA GLN A 99 -13.92 11.11 6.63
C GLN A 99 -13.58 12.57 6.93
N ARG A 100 -12.97 13.23 5.94
CA ARG A 100 -12.52 14.63 6.09
C ARG A 100 -13.54 15.69 5.66
N ARG A 101 -14.71 15.28 5.16
CA ARG A 101 -15.62 16.11 4.35
C ARG A 101 -16.38 17.24 5.08
N ARG A 102 -15.97 17.66 6.30
CA ARG A 102 -16.65 18.74 7.04
C ARG A 102 -15.97 20.12 6.97
N GLY A 103 -14.90 20.25 6.18
CA GLY A 103 -14.23 21.53 5.92
C GLY A 103 -12.88 21.66 6.63
N ILE A 104 -12.16 22.73 6.31
CA ILE A 104 -10.77 23.01 6.76
C ILE A 104 -10.66 23.07 8.29
N SER A 105 -11.73 23.46 8.98
CA SER A 105 -11.75 23.78 10.41
C SER A 105 -12.38 22.71 11.29
N GLU A 106 -12.91 21.62 10.72
CA GLU A 106 -13.62 20.59 11.49
C GLU A 106 -12.86 19.27 11.51
N ASN A 107 -12.42 18.88 12.70
CA ASN A 107 -11.94 17.53 12.93
C ASN A 107 -13.08 16.52 12.70
N PRO A 108 -12.78 15.35 12.12
CA PRO A 108 -13.79 14.33 11.93
C PRO A 108 -14.48 13.91 13.24
N SER A 109 -15.80 13.76 13.18
CA SER A 109 -16.62 13.34 14.33
C SER A 109 -16.39 11.88 14.75
N TYR A 110 -15.92 11.04 13.83
CA TYR A 110 -15.59 9.64 14.10
C TYR A 110 -14.57 9.11 13.08
N GLY A 111 -13.92 8.01 13.42
CA GLY A 111 -13.15 7.18 12.49
C GLY A 111 -13.50 5.70 12.66
N LEU A 112 -12.93 4.87 11.80
CA LEU A 112 -13.08 3.42 11.83
C LEU A 112 -11.70 2.77 11.97
N VAL A 113 -11.60 1.73 12.78
CA VAL A 113 -10.51 0.75 12.73
C VAL A 113 -11.09 -0.48 12.04
N ILE A 114 -10.44 -0.95 10.98
CA ILE A 114 -10.93 -1.99 10.08
C ILE A 114 -9.88 -3.08 10.04
N GLU A 115 -10.28 -4.30 10.36
CA GLU A 115 -9.50 -5.54 10.26
C GLU A 115 -10.10 -6.52 9.24
N GLU A 116 -11.21 -6.15 8.60
CA GLU A 116 -11.88 -6.92 7.53
C GLU A 116 -11.10 -6.79 6.22
N PRO A 117 -10.44 -7.86 5.73
CA PRO A 117 -9.58 -7.80 4.56
C PRO A 117 -10.29 -7.31 3.29
N VAL A 118 -11.56 -7.66 3.10
CA VAL A 118 -12.32 -7.23 1.91
C VAL A 118 -12.45 -5.71 1.88
N ILE A 119 -12.72 -5.07 3.02
CA ILE A 119 -12.85 -3.61 3.09
C ILE A 119 -11.48 -2.96 2.89
N ILE A 120 -10.42 -3.53 3.45
CA ILE A 120 -9.06 -3.02 3.30
C ILE A 120 -8.64 -3.03 1.82
N ASP A 121 -8.86 -4.13 1.09
CA ASP A 121 -8.51 -4.22 -0.34
C ASP A 121 -9.22 -3.15 -1.18
N HIS A 122 -10.49 -2.83 -0.88
CA HIS A 122 -11.20 -1.73 -1.56
C HIS A 122 -10.57 -0.36 -1.30
N ILE A 123 -10.12 -0.10 -0.05
CA ILE A 123 -9.44 1.15 0.30
C ILE A 123 -8.06 1.21 -0.38
N GLU A 124 -7.33 0.10 -0.42
CA GLU A 124 -6.03 0.01 -1.09
C GLU A 124 -6.15 0.17 -2.61
N GLN A 125 -7.23 -0.33 -3.21
CA GLN A 125 -7.53 -0.14 -4.62
C GLN A 125 -7.80 1.33 -4.95
N ASP A 126 -8.64 2.02 -4.15
CA ASP A 126 -8.87 3.46 -4.29
C ASP A 126 -7.57 4.27 -4.10
N PHE A 127 -6.78 3.92 -3.08
CA PHE A 127 -5.45 4.49 -2.88
C PHE A 127 -4.56 4.30 -4.12
N PHE A 128 -4.45 3.08 -4.65
CA PHE A 128 -3.60 2.76 -5.79
C PHE A 128 -4.00 3.57 -7.04
N TYR A 129 -5.30 3.68 -7.31
CA TYR A 129 -5.80 4.48 -8.43
C TYR A 129 -5.48 5.97 -8.30
N ARG A 130 -5.51 6.51 -7.09
CA ARG A 130 -5.10 7.90 -6.84
C ARG A 130 -3.59 8.03 -6.92
N TRP A 131 -2.84 7.07 -6.38
CA TRP A 131 -1.39 7.03 -6.40
C TRP A 131 -0.84 7.14 -7.83
N ILE A 132 -1.31 6.31 -8.77
CA ILE A 132 -0.80 6.32 -10.15
C ILE A 132 -1.18 7.59 -10.93
N ARG A 133 -2.22 8.33 -10.50
CA ARG A 133 -2.69 9.59 -11.14
C ARG A 133 -2.24 10.86 -10.40
N SER A 134 -1.51 10.71 -9.30
CA SER A 134 -1.11 11.82 -8.44
C SER A 134 0.14 12.54 -8.95
N GLU A 135 0.29 13.79 -8.54
CA GLU A 135 1.49 14.58 -8.80
C GLU A 135 2.65 14.04 -7.95
N ILE A 136 3.80 13.80 -8.57
CA ILE A 136 4.97 13.26 -7.89
C ILE A 136 5.66 14.38 -7.12
N ILE A 137 5.79 14.23 -5.80
CA ILE A 137 6.69 15.07 -4.98
C ILE A 137 8.05 14.38 -4.88
N ARG A 138 8.07 13.12 -4.44
CA ARG A 138 9.25 12.24 -4.39
C ARG A 138 8.88 10.81 -4.74
N ASP A 139 9.70 10.17 -5.56
CA ASP A 139 9.47 8.78 -5.99
C ASP A 139 10.80 8.06 -6.22
N GLU A 140 11.49 7.81 -5.11
CA GLU A 140 12.74 7.05 -5.09
C GLU A 140 12.50 5.56 -5.42
N PRO A 141 13.41 4.87 -6.10
CA PRO A 141 13.30 3.43 -6.33
C PRO A 141 13.23 2.64 -5.00
N VAL A 142 12.41 1.60 -4.95
CA VAL A 142 12.42 0.68 -3.79
C VAL A 142 13.75 -0.06 -3.70
N LYS A 143 14.24 -0.29 -2.47
CA LYS A 143 15.49 -1.03 -2.22
C LYS A 143 15.21 -2.52 -2.26
N LEU A 144 16.01 -3.30 -2.98
CA LEU A 144 15.90 -4.76 -3.02
C LEU A 144 16.83 -5.40 -1.95
N PRO A 145 16.43 -6.52 -1.32
CA PRO A 145 15.11 -7.15 -1.41
C PRO A 145 14.04 -6.34 -0.67
N THR A 146 12.79 -6.43 -1.13
CA THR A 146 11.66 -5.77 -0.45
C THR A 146 10.36 -6.55 -0.59
N SER A 147 9.44 -6.40 0.36
CA SER A 147 8.20 -7.15 0.47
C SER A 147 6.95 -6.29 0.36
N PHE A 148 5.90 -6.85 -0.23
CA PHE A 148 4.61 -6.19 -0.40
C PHE A 148 3.49 -7.13 -0.01
N THR A 149 2.50 -6.62 0.71
CA THR A 149 1.18 -7.26 0.87
C THR A 149 0.19 -6.73 -0.16
N VAL A 150 0.36 -5.48 -0.61
CA VAL A 150 -0.40 -4.90 -1.72
C VAL A 150 0.22 -5.26 -3.07
N LEU A 151 -0.29 -6.30 -3.74
CA LEU A 151 0.31 -6.80 -4.99
C LEU A 151 0.37 -5.72 -6.09
N ARG A 152 -0.63 -4.85 -6.22
CA ARG A 152 -0.65 -3.78 -7.23
C ARG A 152 0.56 -2.84 -7.09
N LEU A 153 0.98 -2.53 -5.86
CA LEU A 153 2.21 -1.76 -5.61
C LEU A 153 3.46 -2.56 -5.96
N ALA A 154 3.49 -3.86 -5.64
CA ALA A 154 4.60 -4.72 -6.04
C ALA A 154 4.77 -4.74 -7.57
N ILE A 155 3.67 -4.88 -8.31
CA ILE A 155 3.68 -4.90 -9.77
C ILE A 155 4.15 -3.55 -10.32
N TYR A 156 3.62 -2.45 -9.78
CA TYR A 156 4.01 -1.10 -10.16
C TYR A 156 5.51 -0.85 -9.97
N GLU A 157 6.07 -1.21 -8.82
CA GLU A 157 7.50 -1.04 -8.55
C GLU A 157 8.38 -2.00 -9.36
N ALA A 158 7.93 -3.25 -9.56
CA ALA A 158 8.62 -4.21 -10.40
C ALA A 158 8.73 -3.73 -11.87
N GLN A 159 7.68 -3.10 -12.41
CA GLN A 159 7.71 -2.49 -13.74
C GLN A 159 8.79 -1.40 -13.83
N LYS A 160 8.88 -0.52 -12.82
CA LYS A 160 9.92 0.53 -12.77
C LYS A 160 11.33 -0.04 -12.67
N LEU A 161 11.53 -1.05 -11.82
CA LEU A 161 12.81 -1.74 -11.68
C LEU A 161 13.23 -2.45 -12.99
N ARG A 162 12.28 -3.06 -13.71
CA ARG A 162 12.56 -3.66 -15.03
C ARG A 162 12.90 -2.61 -16.09
N GLN A 163 12.26 -1.45 -16.07
CA GLN A 163 12.62 -0.32 -16.94
C GLN A 163 14.06 0.16 -16.66
N ALA A 164 14.50 0.09 -15.40
CA ALA A 164 15.89 0.30 -14.99
C ALA A 164 16.83 -0.89 -15.29
N LYS A 165 16.35 -1.90 -16.04
CA LYS A 165 17.08 -3.13 -16.44
C LYS A 165 17.50 -4.03 -15.29
N CYS A 166 16.89 -3.90 -14.10
CA CYS A 166 17.13 -4.83 -13.00
C CYS A 166 16.57 -6.21 -13.33
N LYS A 167 17.29 -7.26 -12.93
CA LYS A 167 16.78 -8.65 -12.98
C LYS A 167 16.09 -8.99 -11.67
N ILE A 168 14.82 -9.38 -11.74
CA ILE A 168 13.97 -9.57 -10.56
C ILE A 168 13.60 -11.05 -10.43
N ARG A 169 13.74 -11.59 -9.22
CA ARG A 169 13.08 -12.81 -8.76
C ARG A 169 11.98 -12.45 -7.79
N VAL A 170 10.90 -13.23 -7.79
CA VAL A 170 9.77 -13.03 -6.90
C VAL A 170 9.62 -14.28 -6.04
N LEU A 171 9.63 -14.08 -4.72
CA LEU A 171 9.20 -15.08 -3.76
C LEU A 171 7.75 -14.77 -3.37
N VAL A 172 6.86 -15.73 -3.58
CA VAL A 172 5.41 -15.56 -3.40
C VAL A 172 4.97 -16.42 -2.22
N TYR A 173 4.27 -15.78 -1.28
CA TYR A 173 3.54 -16.43 -0.21
C TYR A 173 2.05 -16.33 -0.51
N GLY A 174 1.35 -17.44 -0.55
CA GLY A 174 -0.06 -17.44 -0.90
C GLY A 174 -0.67 -18.83 -0.90
N ARG A 175 -1.67 -19.02 -1.76
CA ARG A 175 -2.34 -20.30 -1.98
C ARG A 175 -2.56 -20.57 -3.46
N TYR A 176 -2.53 -21.82 -3.85
CA TYR A 176 -3.00 -22.22 -5.18
C TYR A 176 -4.50 -21.93 -5.29
N VAL A 177 -4.93 -21.24 -6.35
CA VAL A 177 -6.32 -20.82 -6.51
C VAL A 177 -7.26 -22.02 -6.60
N ARG A 178 -6.89 -23.04 -7.39
CA ARG A 178 -7.73 -24.23 -7.65
C ARG A 178 -7.92 -25.14 -6.45
N SER A 179 -6.87 -25.32 -5.63
CA SER A 179 -6.89 -26.29 -4.51
C SER A 179 -7.05 -25.62 -3.15
N GLY A 180 -6.81 -24.30 -3.05
CA GLY A 180 -6.75 -23.57 -1.78
C GLY A 180 -5.53 -23.88 -0.92
N VAL A 181 -4.64 -24.79 -1.36
CA VAL A 181 -3.46 -25.21 -0.58
C VAL A 181 -2.45 -24.08 -0.52
N ASN A 182 -2.01 -23.75 0.69
CA ASN A 182 -0.95 -22.76 0.92
C ASN A 182 0.35 -23.17 0.22
N CYS A 183 1.04 -22.20 -0.36
CA CYS A 183 2.28 -22.40 -1.09
C CYS A 183 3.27 -21.26 -0.85
N ILE A 184 4.54 -21.61 -0.95
CA ILE A 184 5.64 -20.66 -1.08
C ILE A 184 6.39 -21.06 -2.34
N ILE A 185 6.42 -20.18 -3.35
CA ILE A 185 7.11 -20.43 -4.60
C ILE A 185 8.06 -19.29 -4.95
N GLU A 186 9.18 -19.62 -5.59
CA GLU A 186 10.14 -18.63 -6.09
C GLU A 186 10.32 -18.82 -7.59
N GLY A 187 10.39 -17.71 -8.32
CA GLY A 187 10.62 -17.74 -9.76
C GLY A 187 11.21 -16.45 -10.31
N ASP A 188 11.75 -16.53 -11.52
CA ASP A 188 12.20 -15.35 -12.25
C ASP A 188 11.00 -14.56 -12.77
N LEU A 189 10.98 -13.24 -12.58
CA LEU A 189 9.92 -12.39 -13.10
C LEU A 189 10.02 -12.31 -14.63
N LEU A 190 9.05 -12.91 -15.33
CA LEU A 190 8.94 -12.81 -16.78
C LEU A 190 8.16 -11.56 -17.18
N ASP A 191 7.02 -11.34 -16.52
CA ASP A 191 6.17 -10.18 -16.79
C ASP A 191 5.34 -9.68 -15.60
N SER A 192 4.85 -8.47 -15.73
CA SER A 192 4.18 -7.68 -14.70
C SER A 192 3.05 -6.88 -15.35
N VAL A 193 1.81 -7.29 -15.13
CA VAL A 193 0.64 -6.80 -15.88
C VAL A 193 -0.26 -5.99 -14.96
N LEU A 194 -0.57 -4.76 -15.37
CA LEU A 194 -1.62 -3.90 -14.81
C LEU A 194 -2.53 -3.48 -15.97
N GLU A 195 -3.68 -4.15 -16.13
CA GLU A 195 -4.68 -3.85 -17.16
C GLU A 195 -5.98 -3.40 -16.51
N ASP A 196 -6.11 -2.09 -16.30
CA ASP A 196 -7.27 -1.46 -15.64
C ASP A 196 -8.60 -1.80 -16.33
N SER A 197 -8.64 -1.87 -17.67
CA SER A 197 -9.86 -2.12 -18.44
C SER A 197 -10.50 -3.49 -18.16
N ARG A 198 -9.69 -4.48 -17.76
CA ARG A 198 -10.13 -5.84 -17.40
C ARG A 198 -10.04 -6.11 -15.91
N GLY A 199 -9.56 -5.15 -15.12
CA GLY A 199 -9.31 -5.33 -13.68
C GLY A 199 -8.20 -6.34 -13.37
N VAL A 200 -7.29 -6.60 -14.31
CA VAL A 200 -6.25 -7.63 -14.15
C VAL A 200 -4.97 -7.01 -13.59
N ALA A 201 -4.50 -7.55 -12.47
CA ALA A 201 -3.22 -7.20 -11.86
C ALA A 201 -2.48 -8.47 -11.45
N GLN A 202 -1.44 -8.85 -12.21
CA GLN A 202 -0.74 -10.12 -11.99
C GLN A 202 0.77 -10.05 -12.29
N PHE A 203 1.51 -10.95 -11.65
CA PHE A 203 2.83 -11.36 -12.12
C PHE A 203 2.77 -12.63 -12.95
N ILE A 204 3.70 -12.74 -13.90
CA ILE A 204 4.01 -13.99 -14.60
C ILE A 204 5.44 -14.33 -14.24
N ILE A 205 5.64 -15.46 -13.56
CA ILE A 205 6.95 -15.90 -13.08
C ILE A 205 7.32 -17.28 -13.64
N LYS A 206 8.62 -17.51 -13.83
CA LYS A 206 9.15 -18.80 -14.29
C LYS A 206 9.57 -19.65 -13.11
N VAL A 207 8.90 -20.80 -12.93
CA VAL A 207 9.19 -21.77 -11.87
C VAL A 207 9.44 -23.13 -12.50
N ASN A 208 10.64 -23.69 -12.33
CA ASN A 208 11.01 -25.01 -12.86
C ASN A 208 10.70 -25.18 -14.37
N GLY A 209 10.88 -24.11 -15.15
CA GLY A 209 10.61 -24.12 -16.59
C GLY A 209 9.17 -23.77 -17.00
N ASN A 210 8.22 -23.75 -16.06
CA ASN A 210 6.82 -23.41 -16.31
C ASN A 210 6.53 -21.94 -15.98
N ASN A 211 5.57 -21.36 -16.69
CA ASN A 211 5.08 -20.02 -16.40
C ASN A 211 3.91 -20.14 -15.40
N ILE A 212 3.98 -19.38 -14.32
CA ILE A 212 2.98 -19.35 -13.26
C ILE A 212 2.45 -17.92 -13.15
N THR A 213 1.13 -17.79 -13.11
CA THR A 213 0.43 -16.52 -12.90
C THR A 213 0.14 -16.30 -11.41
N VAL A 214 0.36 -15.08 -10.93
CA VAL A 214 0.22 -14.72 -9.52
C VAL A 214 -0.63 -13.47 -9.43
N GLY A 215 -1.84 -13.60 -8.88
CA GLY A 215 -2.77 -12.51 -8.62
C GLY A 215 -2.80 -12.12 -7.15
N SER A 216 -3.64 -11.14 -6.80
CA SER A 216 -3.84 -10.65 -5.44
C SER A 216 -4.56 -11.69 -4.56
N GLN A 217 -4.84 -11.39 -3.29
CA GLN A 217 -5.42 -12.34 -2.35
C GLN A 217 -6.81 -12.86 -2.77
N ASP A 218 -7.53 -12.06 -3.56
CA ASP A 218 -8.84 -12.32 -4.15
C ASP A 218 -8.80 -13.01 -5.52
N ALA A 219 -7.60 -13.39 -6.01
CA ALA A 219 -7.41 -13.99 -7.33
C ALA A 219 -8.32 -15.20 -7.61
N ILE A 220 -8.87 -15.24 -8.82
CA ILE A 220 -9.82 -16.25 -9.31
C ILE A 220 -9.30 -16.96 -10.56
N ILE A 221 -8.60 -16.24 -11.44
CA ILE A 221 -8.19 -16.76 -12.75
C ILE A 221 -6.72 -17.18 -12.79
N GLU A 222 -5.90 -16.62 -11.90
CA GLU A 222 -4.48 -16.89 -11.77
C GLU A 222 -4.21 -18.26 -11.10
N ASP A 223 -2.98 -18.75 -11.20
CA ASP A 223 -2.59 -20.01 -10.58
C ASP A 223 -2.49 -19.87 -9.05
N ILE A 224 -2.03 -18.70 -8.57
CA ILE A 224 -1.80 -18.40 -7.15
C ILE A 224 -2.43 -17.06 -6.75
N ALA A 225 -3.13 -17.08 -5.62
CA ALA A 225 -3.56 -15.89 -4.90
C ALA A 225 -2.49 -15.54 -3.85
N ALA A 226 -1.79 -14.43 -4.05
CA ALA A 226 -0.71 -14.00 -3.16
C ALA A 226 -1.25 -13.21 -1.97
N SER A 227 -0.79 -13.55 -0.76
CA SER A 227 -0.97 -12.74 0.44
C SER A 227 0.23 -11.83 0.71
N ARG A 228 1.41 -12.19 0.17
CA ARG A 228 2.63 -11.41 0.23
C ARG A 228 3.57 -11.82 -0.90
N VAL A 229 4.28 -10.85 -1.45
CA VAL A 229 5.37 -11.09 -2.40
C VAL A 229 6.64 -10.40 -1.91
N GLU A 230 7.79 -11.00 -2.18
CA GLU A 230 9.11 -10.39 -1.98
C GLU A 230 9.81 -10.28 -3.32
N LEU A 231 10.14 -9.05 -3.71
CA LEU A 231 10.97 -8.76 -4.87
C LEU A 231 12.44 -8.84 -4.44
N ARG A 232 13.20 -9.66 -5.15
CA ARG A 232 14.65 -9.83 -5.00
C ARG A 232 15.31 -9.51 -6.32
N GLY A 233 16.54 -9.04 -6.31
CA GLY A 233 17.24 -8.82 -7.57
C GLY A 233 18.52 -8.03 -7.43
N VAL A 234 19.17 -7.87 -8.59
CA VAL A 234 20.36 -7.02 -8.73
C VAL A 234 20.02 -5.93 -9.74
N CYS A 235 20.23 -4.71 -9.29
CA CYS A 235 20.39 -3.48 -10.06
C CYS A 235 21.88 -3.09 -9.87
#